data_AF-A0A1Y3EPG7-F1
#
_entry.id   AF-A0A1Y3EPG7-F1
#
_cell.length_a   1.000
_cell.length_b   1.000
_cell.length_c   1.000
_cell.angle_alpha   90.00
_cell.angle_beta   90.00
_cell.angle_gamma   90.00
#
_symmetry.space_group_name_H-M   'P 1'
#
loop_
_entity.id
_entity.type
_entity.pdbx_description
1 polymer ?
#
loop_
_entity_poly.entity_id
_entity_poly.type
_entity_poly.pdbx_seq_one_letter_code
_entity_poly.pdbx_strand_id
1 'polypeptide(L)'
;MYSDCNFDDKDLIEKMMIGVIMLILNDPELPVKVDAALAFQSILRFDEEADLSYITPYVRPLALGKISPFAQTECDDISNVLNRLVQHFSTEIVPVAVEIAQNLVNIFTSLVHPTLDDDESDSHDNRCMTAMGVINTLEALIDATEDYPDVRILI
;
A
#
# COMPACT_ATOMS: atom_id res chain seq x y z
N MET A 1 22.37 1.32 26.60
CA MET A 1 21.72 0.22 27.36
C MET A 1 20.35 -0.06 26.73
N TYR A 2 20.34 -0.33 25.42
CA TYR A 2 19.21 -0.96 24.71
C TYR A 2 19.85 -2.17 24.05
N SER A 3 20.00 -3.22 24.85
CA SER A 3 20.58 -4.48 24.43
C SER A 3 19.69 -5.10 23.36
N ASP A 4 20.30 -5.41 22.22
CA ASP A 4 19.96 -6.49 21.30
C ASP A 4 18.59 -7.13 21.54
N CYS A 5 17.52 -6.47 21.06
CA CYS A 5 16.26 -7.15 20.85
C CYS A 5 16.49 -8.11 19.69
N ASN A 6 16.85 -9.35 20.00
CA ASN A 6 16.93 -10.39 19.00
C ASN A 6 15.50 -10.69 18.53
N PHE A 7 15.11 -10.11 17.38
CA PHE A 7 13.82 -10.33 16.71
C PHE A 7 13.73 -11.76 16.11
N ASP A 8 14.27 -12.77 16.79
CA ASP A 8 14.18 -14.18 16.41
C ASP A 8 12.87 -14.83 16.90
N ASP A 9 12.05 -14.10 17.68
CA ASP A 9 10.75 -14.58 18.13
C ASP A 9 9.68 -14.31 17.07
N LYS A 10 9.47 -15.31 16.20
CA LYS A 10 8.45 -15.26 15.13
C LYS A 10 7.06 -14.92 15.69
N ASP A 11 6.70 -15.45 16.86
CA ASP A 11 5.40 -15.18 17.49
C ASP A 11 5.25 -13.69 17.85
N LEU A 12 6.34 -13.02 18.21
CA LEU A 12 6.35 -11.60 18.53
C LEU A 12 6.16 -10.76 17.25
N ILE A 13 6.86 -11.11 16.16
CA ILE A 13 6.74 -10.44 14.86
C ILE A 13 5.31 -10.59 14.32
N GLU A 14 4.74 -11.80 14.38
CA GLU A 14 3.36 -12.05 13.96
C GLU A 14 2.36 -11.18 14.74
N LYS A 15 2.50 -11.11 16.07
CA LYS A 15 1.63 -10.26 16.91
C LYS A 15 1.79 -8.79 16.60
N MET A 16 3.02 -8.31 16.38
CA MET A 16 3.29 -6.93 15.98
C MET A 16 2.62 -6.62 14.63
N MET A 17 2.80 -7.50 13.64
CA MET A 17 2.22 -7.36 12.32
C MET A 17 0.70 -7.29 12.39
N ILE A 18 0.05 -8.22 13.12
CA ILE A 18 -1.41 -8.21 13.31
C ILE A 18 -1.86 -6.93 14.02
N GLY A 19 -1.14 -6.48 15.05
CA GLY A 19 -1.44 -5.23 15.76
C GLY A 19 -1.43 -4.02 14.83
N VAL A 20 -0.41 -3.92 13.97
CA VAL A 20 -0.29 -2.86 12.97
C VAL A 20 -1.41 -2.94 11.93
N ILE A 21 -1.73 -4.13 11.43
CA ILE A 21 -2.86 -4.34 10.52
C ILE A 21 -4.17 -3.84 11.14
N MET A 22 -4.40 -4.13 12.43
CA MET A 22 -5.60 -3.69 13.13
C MET A 22 -5.69 -2.17 13.25
N LEU A 23 -4.56 -1.47 13.41
CA LEU A 23 -4.50 0.00 13.40
C LEU A 23 -4.88 0.54 12.02
N ILE A 24 -4.31 -0.01 10.95
CA ILE A 24 -4.64 0.39 9.56
C ILE A 24 -6.14 0.25 9.30
N LEU A 25 -6.73 -0.88 9.74
CA LEU A 25 -8.12 -1.21 9.47
C LEU A 25 -9.14 -0.41 10.30
N ASN A 26 -8.85 -0.20 11.60
CA ASN A 26 -9.87 0.20 12.57
C ASN A 26 -9.65 1.56 13.22
N ASP A 27 -8.45 2.14 13.14
CA ASP A 27 -8.17 3.41 13.81
C ASP A 27 -9.07 4.53 13.25
N PRO A 28 -9.51 5.52 14.03
CA PRO A 28 -10.26 6.66 13.49
C PRO A 28 -9.35 7.72 12.83
N GLU A 29 -8.09 7.84 13.24
CA GLU A 29 -7.19 8.92 12.85
C GLU A 29 -6.36 8.56 11.61
N LEU A 30 -6.41 9.42 10.59
CA LEU A 30 -5.62 9.23 9.37
C LEU A 30 -4.10 9.18 9.65
N PRO A 31 -3.51 10.07 10.48
CA PRO A 31 -2.08 10.01 10.79
C PRO A 31 -1.64 8.66 11.37
N VAL A 32 -2.43 8.08 12.27
CA VAL A 32 -2.14 6.78 12.89
C VAL A 32 -2.13 5.66 11.85
N LYS A 33 -3.04 5.71 10.87
CA LYS A 33 -3.07 4.72 9.78
C LYS A 33 -1.89 4.84 8.84
N VAL A 34 -1.46 6.06 8.56
CA VAL A 34 -0.26 6.31 7.73
C VAL A 34 0.97 5.73 8.44
N ASP A 35 1.20 6.10 9.70
CA ASP A 35 2.32 5.57 10.49
C ASP A 35 2.26 4.04 10.63
N ALA A 36 1.06 3.48 10.82
CA ALA A 36 0.86 2.03 10.84
C ALA A 36 1.19 1.38 9.48
N ALA A 37 0.82 2.00 8.35
CA ALA A 37 1.19 1.48 7.03
C ALA A 37 2.71 1.49 6.81
N LEU A 38 3.42 2.52 7.28
CA LEU A 38 4.89 2.58 7.22
C LEU A 38 5.54 1.53 8.14
N ALA A 39 4.98 1.31 9.32
CA ALA A 39 5.41 0.26 10.22
C ALA A 39 5.18 -1.14 9.60
N PHE A 40 4.03 -1.36 8.97
CA PHE A 40 3.71 -2.60 8.26
C PHE A 40 4.75 -2.92 7.19
N GLN A 41 5.11 -1.93 6.37
CA GLN A 41 6.16 -2.08 5.38
C GLN A 41 7.53 -2.39 6.00
N SER A 42 7.86 -1.74 7.12
CA SER A 42 9.13 -1.96 7.82
C SER A 42 9.23 -3.39 8.37
N ILE A 43 8.12 -3.94 8.89
CA ILE A 43 8.08 -5.32 9.39
C ILE A 43 8.14 -6.31 8.22
N LEU A 44 7.46 -6.05 7.10
CA LEU A 44 7.58 -6.89 5.89
C LEU A 44 9.01 -6.94 5.33
N ARG A 45 9.79 -5.85 5.48
CA ARG A 45 11.21 -5.81 5.08
C ARG A 45 12.13 -6.59 6.00
N PHE A 46 11.72 -6.80 7.25
CA PHE A 46 12.59 -7.38 8.26
C PHE A 46 12.87 -8.86 7.97
N ASP A 47 11.90 -9.59 7.45
CA ASP A 47 12.04 -11.00 7.09
C ASP A 47 11.24 -11.32 5.81
N GLU A 48 11.89 -11.14 4.64
CA GLU A 48 11.27 -11.37 3.32
C GLU A 48 11.01 -12.86 3.04
N GLU A 49 11.64 -13.77 3.80
CA GLU A 49 11.45 -15.23 3.70
C GLU A 49 10.48 -15.77 4.77
N ALA A 50 9.90 -14.90 5.61
CA ALA A 50 8.93 -15.29 6.62
C ALA A 50 7.67 -15.93 5.99
N ASP A 51 7.08 -16.89 6.70
CA ASP A 51 5.74 -17.37 6.37
C ASP A 51 4.73 -16.26 6.65
N LEU A 52 4.20 -15.62 5.61
CA LEU A 52 3.22 -14.54 5.73
C LEU A 52 1.76 -15.03 5.64
N SER A 53 1.50 -16.34 5.74
CA SER A 53 0.16 -16.92 5.59
C SER A 53 -0.87 -16.36 6.59
N TYR A 54 -0.42 -15.91 7.77
CA TYR A 54 -1.26 -15.26 8.77
C TYR A 54 -1.78 -13.87 8.34
N ILE A 55 -1.15 -13.25 7.34
CA ILE A 55 -1.55 -11.93 6.78
C ILE A 55 -2.60 -12.08 5.68
N THR A 56 -2.61 -13.20 4.96
CA THR A 56 -3.52 -13.49 3.82
C THR A 56 -4.97 -13.04 4.02
N PRO A 57 -5.64 -13.29 5.18
CA PRO A 57 -7.02 -12.87 5.39
C PRO A 57 -7.23 -11.34 5.36
N TYR A 58 -6.17 -10.58 5.63
CA TYR A 58 -6.17 -9.13 5.74
C TYR A 58 -5.70 -8.43 4.46
N VAL A 59 -5.08 -9.14 3.51
CA VAL A 59 -4.51 -8.54 2.29
C VAL A 59 -5.55 -7.76 1.49
N ARG A 60 -6.71 -8.36 1.23
CA ARG A 60 -7.80 -7.70 0.49
C ARG A 60 -8.33 -6.45 1.18
N PRO A 61 -8.73 -6.49 2.47
CA PRO A 61 -9.21 -5.28 3.14
C PRO A 61 -8.12 -4.22 3.31
N LEU A 62 -6.84 -4.60 3.40
CA LEU A 62 -5.71 -3.65 3.40
C LEU A 62 -5.58 -2.94 2.05
N ALA A 63 -5.56 -3.71 0.95
CA ALA A 63 -5.37 -3.19 -0.41
C ALA A 63 -6.55 -2.32 -0.87
N LEU A 64 -7.79 -2.78 -0.68
CA LEU A 64 -9.00 -2.05 -1.09
C LEU A 64 -9.41 -0.94 -0.12
N GLY A 65 -9.41 -1.26 1.17
CA GLY A 65 -10.21 -0.52 2.15
C GLY A 65 -9.48 0.63 2.82
N LYS A 66 -8.13 0.63 2.81
CA LYS A 66 -7.36 1.56 3.65
C LYS A 66 -6.08 2.08 3.02
N ILE A 67 -5.30 1.27 2.29
CA ILE A 67 -4.02 1.75 1.74
C ILE A 67 -4.20 2.52 0.42
N SER A 68 -5.10 2.08 -0.45
CA SER A 68 -5.34 2.77 -1.72
C SER A 68 -5.81 4.23 -1.55
N PRO A 69 -6.72 4.59 -0.62
CA PRO A 69 -7.07 5.98 -0.35
C PRO A 69 -5.92 6.85 0.17
N PHE A 70 -4.89 6.25 0.77
CA PHE A 70 -3.74 6.99 1.31
C PHE A 70 -2.75 7.42 0.24
N ALA A 71 -2.82 6.89 -0.99
CA ALA A 71 -2.00 7.42 -2.09
C ALA A 71 -2.34 8.89 -2.44
N GLN A 72 -3.39 9.47 -1.85
CA GLN A 72 -3.69 10.90 -1.91
C GLN A 72 -2.89 11.75 -0.90
N THR A 73 -2.27 11.16 0.12
CA THR A 73 -1.68 11.93 1.25
C THR A 73 -0.25 12.43 0.96
N GLU A 74 0.10 12.63 -0.31
CA GLU A 74 1.41 13.14 -0.75
C GLU A 74 2.63 12.38 -0.17
N CYS A 75 2.43 11.12 0.23
CA CYS A 75 3.45 10.32 0.89
C CYS A 75 3.84 9.17 -0.04
N ASP A 76 4.96 9.36 -0.76
CA ASP A 76 5.52 8.36 -1.69
C ASP A 76 5.69 6.98 -1.03
N ASP A 77 5.94 6.95 0.28
CA ASP A 77 6.14 5.72 1.04
C ASP A 77 4.89 4.82 1.06
N ILE A 78 3.69 5.39 0.91
CA ILE A 78 2.42 4.66 0.95
C ILE A 78 2.19 3.87 -0.34
N SER A 79 2.47 4.48 -1.49
CA SER A 79 2.46 3.79 -2.78
C SER A 79 3.42 2.60 -2.77
N ASN A 80 4.57 2.74 -2.10
CA ASN A 80 5.52 1.65 -1.90
C ASN A 80 4.98 0.52 -1.00
N VAL A 81 4.05 0.80 -0.07
CA VAL A 81 3.38 -0.23 0.74
C VAL A 81 2.41 -1.04 -0.10
N LEU A 82 1.60 -0.37 -0.93
CA LEU A 82 0.65 -1.05 -1.82
C LEU A 82 1.38 -1.91 -2.85
N ASN A 83 2.46 -1.39 -3.46
CA ASN A 83 3.28 -2.15 -4.41
C ASN A 83 3.81 -3.46 -3.78
N ARG A 84 4.31 -3.40 -2.54
CA ARG A 84 4.77 -4.61 -1.83
C ARG A 84 3.65 -5.61 -1.58
N LEU A 85 2.45 -5.16 -1.23
CA LEU A 85 1.31 -6.08 -1.08
C LEU A 85 0.98 -6.78 -2.40
N VAL A 86 0.99 -6.03 -3.50
CA VAL A 86 0.73 -6.54 -4.85
C VAL A 86 1.77 -7.60 -5.26
N GLN A 87 3.05 -7.35 -4.95
CA GLN A 87 4.14 -8.26 -5.28
C GLN A 87 4.14 -9.54 -4.42
N HIS A 88 3.88 -9.44 -3.11
CA HIS A 88 3.93 -10.58 -2.20
C HIS A 88 2.65 -11.42 -2.18
N PHE A 89 1.50 -10.83 -2.53
CA PHE A 89 0.18 -11.47 -2.40
C PHE A 89 -0.65 -11.37 -3.68
N SER A 90 -0.02 -11.64 -4.83
CA SER A 90 -0.67 -11.54 -6.15
C SER A 90 -1.96 -12.37 -6.24
N THR A 91 -1.97 -13.58 -5.67
CA THR A 91 -3.14 -14.49 -5.69
C THR A 91 -4.35 -13.89 -4.97
N GLU A 92 -4.11 -13.19 -3.86
CA GLU A 92 -5.13 -12.53 -3.05
C GLU A 92 -5.61 -11.23 -3.69
N ILE A 93 -4.72 -10.54 -4.41
CA ILE A 93 -4.92 -9.24 -5.04
C ILE A 93 -5.67 -9.34 -6.36
N VAL A 94 -5.40 -10.35 -7.19
CA VAL A 94 -6.03 -10.52 -8.52
C VAL A 94 -7.55 -10.34 -8.51
N PRO A 95 -8.31 -10.91 -7.56
CA PRO A 95 -9.78 -10.78 -7.56
C PRO A 95 -10.28 -9.37 -7.23
N VAL A 96 -9.42 -8.49 -6.74
CA VAL A 96 -9.71 -7.09 -6.39
C VAL A 96 -8.87 -6.10 -7.21
N ALA A 97 -8.09 -6.59 -8.18
CA ALA A 97 -7.13 -5.79 -8.93
C ALA A 97 -7.79 -4.68 -9.75
N VAL A 98 -8.95 -4.95 -10.37
CA VAL A 98 -9.71 -3.93 -11.13
C VAL A 98 -10.15 -2.77 -10.23
N GLU A 99 -10.61 -3.07 -9.01
CA GLU A 99 -11.00 -2.04 -8.04
C GLU A 99 -9.80 -1.21 -7.58
N ILE A 100 -8.65 -1.84 -7.32
CA ILE A 100 -7.40 -1.15 -6.99
C ILE A 100 -6.96 -0.24 -8.14
N ALA A 101 -6.97 -0.76 -9.38
CA ALA A 101 -6.63 0.01 -10.57
C ALA A 101 -7.52 1.24 -10.73
N GLN A 102 -8.84 1.07 -10.58
CA GLN A 102 -9.79 2.18 -10.67
C GLN A 102 -9.52 3.25 -9.59
N ASN A 103 -9.19 2.84 -8.36
CA ASN A 103 -8.83 3.79 -7.31
C ASN A 103 -7.55 4.55 -7.65
N LEU A 104 -6.51 3.85 -8.12
CA LEU A 104 -5.23 4.46 -8.51
C LEU A 104 -5.42 5.46 -9.68
N VAL A 105 -6.22 5.10 -10.69
CA VAL A 105 -6.57 5.99 -11.81
C VAL A 105 -7.30 7.24 -11.33
N ASN A 106 -8.24 7.10 -10.38
CA ASN A 106 -8.96 8.23 -9.81
C ASN A 106 -8.01 9.18 -9.05
N ILE A 107 -7.06 8.62 -8.27
CA ILE A 107 -6.06 9.39 -7.54
C ILE A 107 -5.14 10.13 -8.52
N PHE A 108 -4.61 9.44 -9.53
CA PHE A 108 -3.79 10.05 -10.57
C PHE A 108 -4.52 11.20 -11.27
N THR A 109 -5.79 10.99 -11.64
CA THR A 109 -6.61 12.02 -12.30
C THR A 109 -6.80 13.25 -11.41
N SER A 110 -6.96 13.06 -10.10
CA SER A 110 -7.05 14.14 -9.12
C SER A 110 -5.73 14.92 -8.97
N LEU A 111 -4.58 14.25 -9.12
CA LEU A 111 -3.26 14.89 -9.03
C LEU A 111 -2.94 15.73 -10.27
N VAL A 112 -3.38 15.29 -11.46
CA VAL A 112 -3.09 15.95 -12.75
C VAL A 112 -4.09 17.06 -13.10
N HIS A 113 -5.32 17.00 -12.59
CA HIS A 113 -6.34 18.03 -12.79
C HIS A 113 -6.69 18.73 -11.47
N PRO A 114 -5.80 19.57 -10.94
CA PRO A 114 -6.08 20.26 -9.70
C PRO A 114 -7.24 21.23 -9.84
N THR A 115 -8.01 21.38 -8.77
CA THR A 115 -9.10 22.36 -8.70
C THR A 115 -8.54 23.78 -8.79
N LEU A 116 -9.33 24.69 -9.36
CA LEU A 116 -8.95 26.08 -9.70
C LEU A 116 -8.44 26.95 -8.53
N ASP A 117 -8.48 26.44 -7.29
CA ASP A 117 -8.00 27.12 -6.07
C ASP A 117 -6.57 26.72 -5.65
N ASP A 118 -5.92 25.75 -6.32
CA ASP A 118 -4.55 25.26 -6.01
C ASP A 118 -3.47 26.03 -6.81
N ASP A 119 -3.27 27.31 -6.47
CA ASP A 119 -2.34 28.21 -7.16
C ASP A 119 -1.01 28.41 -6.37
N GLU A 120 -0.45 27.33 -5.81
CA GLU A 120 0.90 27.35 -5.18
C GLU A 120 1.88 26.44 -5.94
N SER A 121 2.87 27.07 -6.59
CA SER A 121 3.91 26.40 -7.39
C SER A 121 4.73 25.36 -6.62
N ASP A 122 4.81 25.47 -5.29
CA ASP A 122 5.52 24.52 -4.42
C ASP A 122 4.79 23.16 -4.30
N SER A 123 3.49 23.10 -4.62
CA SER A 123 2.70 21.86 -4.63
C SER A 123 2.81 21.06 -5.92
N HIS A 124 3.33 21.65 -7.01
CA HIS A 124 3.34 20.98 -8.32
C HIS A 124 4.34 19.82 -8.36
N ASP A 125 5.57 20.03 -7.88
CA ASP A 125 6.61 19.00 -7.89
C ASP A 125 6.25 17.82 -6.97
N ASN A 126 5.64 18.09 -5.82
CA ASN A 126 5.21 17.05 -4.88
C ASN A 126 4.08 16.19 -5.47
N ARG A 127 3.12 16.82 -6.17
CA ARG A 127 2.06 16.12 -6.91
C ARG A 127 2.62 15.28 -8.04
N CYS A 128 3.62 15.77 -8.78
CA CYS A 128 4.30 15.00 -9.82
C CYS A 128 5.00 13.76 -9.25
N MET A 129 5.70 13.86 -8.10
CA MET A 129 6.33 12.71 -7.45
C MET A 129 5.29 11.67 -7.01
N THR A 130 4.22 12.12 -6.36
CA THR A 130 3.12 11.24 -5.93
C THR A 130 2.47 10.54 -7.14
N ALA A 131 2.25 11.27 -8.23
CA ALA A 131 1.69 10.72 -9.46
C ALA A 131 2.60 9.64 -10.09
N MET A 132 3.92 9.80 -10.03
CA MET A 132 4.86 8.75 -10.44
C MET A 132 4.76 7.52 -9.56
N GLY A 133 4.64 7.68 -8.23
CA GLY A 133 4.43 6.58 -7.30
C GLY A 133 3.15 5.78 -7.60
N VAL A 134 2.07 6.48 -7.96
CA VAL A 134 0.81 5.87 -8.39
C VAL A 134 0.98 5.07 -9.69
N ILE A 135 1.68 5.62 -10.70
CA ILE A 135 1.98 4.91 -11.95
C ILE A 135 2.80 3.65 -11.70
N ASN A 136 3.86 3.73 -10.89
CA ASN A 136 4.70 2.57 -10.57
C ASN A 136 3.90 1.47 -9.87
N THR A 137 2.90 1.84 -9.09
CA THR A 137 2.00 0.89 -8.43
C THR A 137 1.02 0.25 -9.41
N LEU A 138 0.53 1.01 -10.40
CA LEU A 138 -0.28 0.48 -11.50
C LEU A 138 0.54 -0.51 -12.36
N GLU A 139 1.80 -0.20 -12.65
CA GLU A 139 2.71 -1.09 -13.38
C GLU A 139 2.90 -2.42 -12.62
N ALA A 140 3.22 -2.35 -11.33
CA ALA A 140 3.34 -3.55 -10.50
C ALA A 140 2.04 -4.36 -10.40
N LEU A 141 0.88 -3.70 -10.44
CA LEU A 141 -0.42 -4.36 -10.47
C LEU A 141 -0.66 -5.08 -11.80
N ILE A 142 -0.28 -4.48 -12.92
CA ILE A 142 -0.32 -5.13 -14.24
C ILE A 142 0.58 -6.37 -14.23
N ASP A 143 1.81 -6.24 -13.73
CA ASP A 143 2.77 -7.35 -13.64
C ASP A 143 2.23 -8.49 -12.76
N ALA A 144 1.63 -8.17 -11.60
CA ALA A 144 1.02 -9.18 -10.72
C ALA A 144 -0.20 -9.89 -11.34
N THR A 145 -0.78 -9.33 -12.42
CA THR A 145 -1.88 -9.93 -13.18
C THR A 145 -1.43 -10.57 -14.49
N GLU A 146 -0.13 -10.70 -14.75
CA GLU A 146 0.41 -11.22 -16.02
C GLU A 146 -0.15 -12.62 -16.36
N ASP A 147 -0.25 -13.50 -15.36
CA ASP A 147 -0.80 -14.85 -15.48
C ASP A 147 -2.35 -14.91 -15.56
N TYR A 148 -3.02 -13.76 -15.46
CA TYR A 148 -4.48 -13.63 -15.41
C TYR A 148 -5.01 -12.73 -16.54
N PRO A 149 -4.99 -13.20 -17.80
CA PRO A 149 -5.30 -12.37 -18.97
C PRO A 149 -6.71 -11.78 -18.93
N ASP A 150 -7.69 -12.48 -18.36
CA ASP A 150 -9.08 -12.01 -18.24
C ASP A 150 -9.22 -10.81 -17.29
N VAL A 151 -8.35 -10.72 -16.27
CA VAL A 151 -8.32 -9.58 -15.34
C VAL A 151 -7.49 -8.45 -15.94
N ARG A 152 -6.38 -8.78 -16.58
CA ARG A 152 -5.47 -7.81 -17.21
C ARG A 152 -6.16 -6.95 -18.28
N ILE A 153 -7.08 -7.50 -19.07
CA ILE A 153 -7.81 -6.72 -20.08
C ILE A 153 -8.79 -5.69 -19.48
N LEU A 154 -9.08 -5.78 -18.18
CA LEU A 154 -9.99 -4.89 -17.45
C LEU A 154 -9.26 -3.76 -16.70
N ILE A 155 -7.92 -3.82 -16.64
CA ILE A 155 -7.02 -2.83 -16.02
C ILE A 155 -6.44 -1.96 -17.14
#